data_AF-A0A4Q9HZD7-F1
#
_entry.id   AF-A0A4Q9HZD7-F1
#
_cell.length_a   1.000
_cell.length_b   1.000
_cell.length_c   1.000
_cell.angle_alpha   90.00
_cell.angle_beta   90.00
_cell.angle_gamma   90.00
#
_symmetry.space_group_name_H-M   'P 1'
#
loop_
_entity.id
_entity.type
_entity.pdbx_description
1 polymer ?
#
loop_
_entity_poly.entity_id
_entity_poly.type
_entity_poly.pdbx_seq_one_letter_code
_entity_poly.pdbx_strand_id
1 'polypeptide(L)'
;MPTLEGWWYLATIIDLATCEVIGYAMDDRHRAELVVDTLKVAGLRGRLEPGCIMHPDRGSEHTSGEFRREVRNLDLRQSVGRTGICGDSAAAEGFFGLLKAEIRTTVWESHAAARADVFRFVEVEYNRTRLRKHPEYGCVTLLETRALLRQDRTPAA
;
A
#
# COMPACT_ATOMS: atom_id res chain seq x y z
N MET A 1 -3.99 9.95 11.62
CA MET A 1 -5.34 9.54 12.06
C MET A 1 -5.48 9.96 13.51
N PRO A 2 -6.44 10.83 13.85
CA PRO A 2 -6.55 11.34 15.21
C PRO A 2 -7.10 10.26 16.15
N THR A 3 -6.45 10.06 17.28
CA THR A 3 -6.93 9.20 18.36
C THR A 3 -6.86 9.97 19.69
N LEU A 4 -7.52 9.46 20.73
CA LEU A 4 -7.39 10.02 22.07
C LEU A 4 -5.98 9.82 22.68
N GLU A 5 -5.18 8.92 22.10
CA GLU A 5 -3.77 8.66 22.49
C GLU A 5 -2.76 9.51 21.68
N GLY A 6 -3.25 10.34 20.74
CA GLY A 6 -2.42 11.14 19.85
C GLY A 6 -2.61 10.78 18.39
N TRP A 7 -1.69 11.26 17.55
CA TRP A 7 -1.76 11.04 16.11
C TRP A 7 -1.18 9.69 15.71
N TRP A 8 -1.97 8.88 15.01
CA TRP A 8 -1.57 7.58 14.48
C TRP A 8 -1.30 7.68 12.97
N TYR A 9 -0.07 7.43 12.54
CA TYR A 9 0.33 7.48 11.14
C TYR A 9 0.09 6.14 10.45
N LEU A 10 -0.24 6.16 9.16
CA LEU A 10 -0.45 4.99 8.31
C LEU A 10 0.34 5.18 7.02
N ALA A 11 1.19 4.21 6.68
CA ALA A 11 1.85 4.11 5.39
C ALA A 11 1.35 2.86 4.66
N THR A 12 1.24 2.93 3.33
CA THR A 12 0.76 1.84 2.48
C THR A 12 1.63 1.68 1.24
N ILE A 13 1.72 0.45 0.72
CA ILE A 13 2.26 0.13 -0.59
C ILE A 13 1.13 -0.50 -1.40
N ILE A 14 0.88 0.07 -2.57
CA ILE A 14 -0.18 -0.34 -3.49
C ILE A 14 0.49 -0.88 -4.75
N ASP A 15 0.11 -2.08 -5.16
CA ASP A 15 0.49 -2.60 -6.47
C ASP A 15 -0.34 -1.89 -7.55
N LEU A 16 0.30 -1.16 -8.44
CA LEU A 16 -0.40 -0.38 -9.47
C LEU A 16 -1.08 -1.25 -10.54
N ALA A 17 -0.63 -2.50 -10.73
CA ALA A 17 -1.25 -3.41 -11.70
C ALA A 17 -2.62 -3.92 -11.22
N THR A 18 -2.74 -4.20 -9.91
CA THR A 18 -3.95 -4.78 -9.30
C THR A 18 -4.75 -3.77 -8.50
N CYS A 19 -4.11 -2.65 -8.13
CA CYS A 19 -4.54 -1.70 -7.11
C CYS A 19 -4.70 -2.29 -5.71
N GLU A 20 -4.18 -3.50 -5.46
CA GLU A 20 -4.20 -4.13 -4.14
C GLU A 20 -3.25 -3.40 -3.18
N VAL A 21 -3.67 -3.21 -1.92
CA VAL A 21 -2.74 -2.83 -0.85
C VAL A 21 -1.92 -4.07 -0.49
N ILE A 22 -0.65 -4.08 -0.89
CA ILE A 22 0.25 -5.22 -0.70
C ILE A 22 1.06 -5.16 0.59
N GLY A 23 1.20 -3.97 1.18
CA GLY A 23 1.78 -3.79 2.51
C GLY A 23 1.28 -2.51 3.17
N TYR A 24 1.21 -2.49 4.50
CA TYR A 24 0.93 -1.29 5.29
C TYR A 24 1.54 -1.42 6.68
N ALA A 25 1.91 -0.29 7.27
CA ALA A 25 2.37 -0.19 8.65
C ALA A 25 1.77 1.06 9.32
N MET A 26 1.75 1.06 10.65
CA MET A 26 1.24 2.16 11.46
C MET A 26 2.14 2.40 12.67
N ASP A 27 2.31 3.68 13.06
CA ASP A 27 3.19 4.12 14.14
C ASP A 27 2.70 5.47 14.71
N ASP A 28 3.11 5.83 15.92
CA ASP A 28 2.82 7.12 16.56
C ASP A 28 3.75 8.25 16.06
N ARG A 29 4.77 7.92 15.24
CA ARG A 29 5.67 8.89 14.62
C ARG A 29 5.78 8.74 13.10
N HIS A 30 5.86 9.88 12.42
CA HIS A 30 6.14 9.96 10.99
C HIS A 30 7.64 9.94 10.73
N ARG A 31 8.24 8.76 10.57
CA ARG A 31 9.68 8.59 10.30
C ARG A 31 9.98 7.56 9.20
N ALA A 32 11.24 7.50 8.80
CA ALA A 32 11.75 6.53 7.83
C ALA A 32 11.44 5.07 8.21
N GLU A 33 11.43 4.74 9.50
CA GLU A 33 11.15 3.37 9.95
C GLU A 33 9.73 2.92 9.56
N LEU A 34 8.74 3.82 9.59
CA LEU A 34 7.36 3.51 9.21
C LEU A 34 7.26 3.05 7.74
N VAL A 35 7.94 3.75 6.83
CA VAL A 35 7.93 3.41 5.40
C VAL A 35 8.82 2.21 5.08
N VAL A 36 9.89 2.01 5.85
CA VAL A 36 10.74 0.80 5.79
C VAL A 36 9.95 -0.43 6.25
N ASP A 37 9.21 -0.33 7.35
CA ASP A 37 8.42 -1.45 7.86
C ASP A 37 7.27 -1.81 6.91
N THR A 38 6.72 -0.82 6.23
CA THR A 38 5.75 -1.06 5.15
C THR A 38 6.36 -1.89 4.00
N LEU A 39 7.59 -1.57 3.58
CA LEU A 39 8.33 -2.36 2.57
C LEU A 39 8.57 -3.79 3.03
N LYS A 40 9.03 -3.98 4.27
CA LYS A 40 9.24 -5.31 4.84
C LYS A 40 7.95 -6.13 4.86
N VAL A 41 6.83 -5.52 5.27
CA VAL A 41 5.51 -6.19 5.26
C VAL A 41 5.13 -6.61 3.84
N ALA A 42 5.33 -5.76 2.84
CA ALA A 42 5.07 -6.12 1.44
C ALA A 42 5.97 -7.26 0.94
N GLY A 43 7.26 -7.23 1.28
CA GLY A 43 8.22 -8.28 0.95
C GLY A 43 7.90 -9.62 1.61
N LEU A 44 7.62 -9.62 2.91
CA LEU A 44 7.25 -10.81 3.69
C LEU A 44 5.98 -11.50 3.16
N ARG A 45 5.06 -10.73 2.57
CA ARG A 45 3.84 -11.27 1.95
C ARG A 45 4.09 -11.95 0.60
N GLY A 46 5.32 -11.93 0.07
CA GLY A 46 5.66 -12.52 -1.23
C GLY A 46 4.95 -11.83 -2.39
N ARG A 47 4.74 -10.51 -2.27
CA ARG A 47 3.98 -9.69 -3.24
C ARG A 47 4.87 -8.77 -4.07
N LEU A 48 6.18 -8.78 -3.82
CA LEU A 48 7.16 -7.98 -4.54
C LEU A 48 8.01 -8.91 -5.41
N GLU A 49 8.11 -8.59 -6.70
CA GLU A 49 8.98 -9.30 -7.63
C GLU A 49 10.34 -8.59 -7.72
N PRO A 50 11.45 -9.34 -7.90
CA PRO A 50 12.75 -8.76 -8.19
C PRO A 50 12.69 -7.79 -9.39
N GLY A 51 13.32 -6.63 -9.25
CA GLY A 51 13.35 -5.58 -10.26
C GLY A 51 12.09 -4.69 -10.31
N CYS A 52 11.07 -4.92 -9.45
CA CYS A 52 9.90 -4.06 -9.36
C CYS A 52 10.29 -2.60 -9.11
N ILE A 53 9.56 -1.68 -9.75
CA ILE A 53 9.78 -0.24 -9.58
C ILE A 53 8.95 0.26 -8.41
N MET A 54 9.63 0.80 -7.40
CA MET A 54 9.00 1.52 -6.30
C MET A 54 8.87 3.00 -6.65
N HIS A 55 7.65 3.52 -6.60
CA HIS A 55 7.30 4.93 -6.80
C HIS A 55 6.92 5.55 -5.45
N PRO A 56 7.89 5.89 -4.59
CA PRO A 56 7.58 6.53 -3.32
C PRO A 56 7.22 8.00 -3.53
N ASP A 57 6.49 8.57 -2.56
CA ASP A 57 6.29 10.02 -2.52
C ASP A 57 7.63 10.74 -2.23
N ARG A 58 7.65 12.07 -2.40
CA ARG A 58 8.82 12.92 -2.23
C ARG A 58 9.16 13.27 -0.77
N GLY A 59 8.51 12.62 0.18
CA GLY A 59 8.78 12.78 1.60
C GLY A 59 10.23 12.46 1.96
N SER A 60 10.77 13.18 2.94
CA SER A 60 12.15 12.99 3.42
C SER A 60 12.43 11.55 3.89
N GLU A 61 11.42 10.89 4.43
CA GLU A 61 11.41 9.49 4.86
C GLU A 61 11.78 8.52 3.73
N HIS A 62 11.35 8.82 2.49
CA HIS A 62 11.60 8.01 1.30
C HIS A 62 12.96 8.26 0.63
N THR A 63 13.66 9.32 1.06
CA THR A 63 15.03 9.63 0.59
C THR A 63 16.09 9.23 1.61
N SER A 64 15.67 8.75 2.78
CA SER A 64 16.54 8.28 3.86
C SER A 64 17.48 7.14 3.41
N GLY A 65 18.63 7.04 4.09
CA GLY A 65 19.59 5.95 3.83
C GLY A 65 19.02 4.57 4.15
N GLU A 66 18.13 4.49 5.15
CA GLU A 66 17.48 3.26 5.57
C GLU A 66 16.47 2.77 4.55
N PHE A 67 15.63 3.66 4.02
CA PHE A 67 14.69 3.32 2.96
C PHE A 67 15.42 2.84 1.71
N ARG A 68 16.48 3.56 1.27
CA ARG A 68 17.29 3.14 0.13
C ARG A 68 17.99 1.79 0.35
N ARG A 69 18.38 1.48 1.58
CA ARG A 69 18.97 0.18 1.92
C ARG A 69 17.94 -0.93 1.79
N GLU A 70 16.74 -0.73 2.32
CA GLU A 70 15.68 -1.75 2.26
C GLU A 70 15.19 -2.00 0.84
N VAL A 71 15.04 -0.95 0.03
CA VAL A 71 14.75 -1.06 -1.41
C VAL A 71 15.78 -1.97 -2.11
N ARG A 72 17.08 -1.82 -1.82
CA ARG A 72 18.11 -2.70 -2.40
C ARG A 72 18.05 -4.12 -1.85
N ASN A 73 17.77 -4.30 -0.56
CA ASN A 73 17.67 -5.62 0.06
C ASN A 73 16.54 -6.46 -0.57
N LEU A 74 15.45 -5.81 -0.97
CA LEU A 74 14.30 -6.42 -1.64
C LEU A 74 14.43 -6.48 -3.17
N ASP A 75 15.61 -6.16 -3.72
CA ASP A 75 15.90 -6.07 -5.15
C ASP A 75 14.91 -5.17 -5.93
N LEU A 76 14.50 -4.07 -5.31
CA LEU A 76 13.60 -3.09 -5.92
C LEU A 76 14.40 -1.96 -6.57
N ARG A 77 13.80 -1.34 -7.59
CA ARG A 77 14.33 -0.13 -8.23
C ARG A 77 13.52 1.08 -7.79
N GLN A 78 14.14 2.05 -7.15
CA GLN A 78 13.47 3.32 -6.86
C GLN A 78 13.40 4.16 -8.15
N SER A 79 12.19 4.55 -8.55
CA SER A 79 11.98 5.57 -9.57
C SER A 79 11.36 6.79 -8.91
N VAL A 80 12.13 7.88 -8.84
CA VAL A 80 11.60 9.20 -8.50
C VAL A 80 11.31 9.90 -9.82
N GLY A 81 10.03 9.93 -10.23
CA GLY A 81 9.61 10.55 -11.49
C GLY A 81 10.05 12.01 -11.60
N ARG A 82 10.17 12.52 -12.84
CA ARG A 82 10.35 13.96 -13.12
C ARG A 82 9.23 14.75 -12.43
N THR A 83 9.54 15.98 -11.98
CA THR A 83 8.57 16.91 -11.40
C THR A 83 7.33 17.06 -12.28
N GLY A 84 6.14 16.76 -11.73
CA GLY A 84 4.85 17.09 -12.35
C GLY A 84 4.03 15.93 -12.95
N ILE A 85 4.33 14.65 -12.68
CA ILE A 85 3.48 13.54 -13.14
C ILE A 85 2.47 13.19 -12.03
N CYS A 86 1.25 13.70 -12.18
CA CYS A 86 0.09 13.49 -11.29
C CYS A 86 -0.32 12.00 -11.13
N GLY A 87 0.13 11.12 -12.02
CA GLY A 87 -0.26 9.71 -12.05
C GLY A 87 0.32 8.84 -10.93
N ASP A 88 1.52 9.15 -10.43
CA ASP A 88 2.24 8.26 -9.50
C ASP A 88 1.58 8.21 -8.11
N SER A 89 0.93 9.28 -7.67
CA SER A 89 0.24 9.37 -6.37
C SER A 89 -1.27 9.09 -6.44
N ALA A 90 -1.86 9.02 -7.64
CA ALA A 90 -3.32 8.91 -7.80
C ALA A 90 -3.91 7.65 -7.15
N ALA A 91 -3.19 6.52 -7.19
CA ALA A 91 -3.63 5.29 -6.53
C ALA A 91 -3.65 5.44 -5.01
N ALA A 92 -2.64 6.09 -4.43
CA ALA A 92 -2.57 6.37 -3.00
C ALA A 92 -3.66 7.37 -2.57
N GLU A 93 -3.84 8.46 -3.32
CA GLU A 93 -4.88 9.46 -3.05
C GLU A 93 -6.28 8.82 -3.09
N GLY A 94 -6.57 8.02 -4.11
CA GLY A 94 -7.84 7.29 -4.23
C GLY A 94 -8.06 6.33 -3.06
N PHE A 95 -7.03 5.58 -2.66
CA PHE A 95 -7.09 4.70 -1.50
C PHE A 95 -7.40 5.49 -0.20
N PHE A 96 -6.65 6.55 0.09
CA PHE A 96 -6.87 7.33 1.31
C PHE A 96 -8.21 8.07 1.32
N GLY A 97 -8.73 8.46 0.15
CA GLY A 97 -10.09 8.99 0.01
C GLY A 97 -11.15 7.96 0.42
N LEU A 98 -11.04 6.72 -0.09
CA LEU A 98 -11.95 5.63 0.27
C LEU A 98 -11.85 5.24 1.74
N LEU A 99 -10.64 5.10 2.27
CA LEU A 99 -10.39 4.76 3.68
C LEU A 99 -11.11 5.76 4.62
N LYS A 100 -10.97 7.07 4.35
CA LYS A 100 -11.64 8.11 5.14
C LYS A 100 -13.17 8.09 4.97
N ALA A 101 -13.66 7.86 3.76
CA ALA A 101 -15.09 7.86 3.47
C ALA A 101 -15.83 6.67 4.11
N GLU A 102 -15.18 5.52 4.19
CA GLU A 102 -15.85 4.26 4.54
C GLU A 102 -15.62 3.81 5.98
N ILE A 103 -14.46 4.08 6.59
CA ILE A 103 -14.27 3.78 8.01
C ILE A 103 -15.19 4.66 8.87
N ARG A 104 -15.52 5.88 8.41
CA ARG A 104 -16.45 6.85 9.05
C ARG A 104 -16.10 7.27 10.48
N THR A 105 -15.13 6.63 11.12
CA THR A 105 -14.56 7.06 12.40
C THR A 105 -13.73 8.33 12.19
N THR A 106 -14.11 9.40 12.89
CA THR A 106 -13.42 10.69 12.82
C THR A 106 -12.31 10.81 13.86
N VAL A 107 -12.46 10.16 15.03
CA VAL A 107 -11.46 10.05 16.11
C VAL A 107 -11.60 8.68 16.78
N TRP A 108 -10.49 7.95 16.99
CA TRP A 108 -10.50 6.66 17.68
C TRP A 108 -10.18 6.78 19.17
N GLU A 109 -10.69 5.85 19.96
CA GLU A 109 -10.41 5.77 21.41
C GLU A 109 -8.94 5.43 21.70
N SER A 110 -8.30 4.61 20.86
CA SER A 110 -6.90 4.20 21.01
C SER A 110 -6.23 3.93 19.67
N HIS A 111 -4.90 3.85 19.67
CA HIS A 111 -4.11 3.38 18.54
C HIS A 111 -4.48 1.94 18.14
N ALA A 112 -4.83 1.09 19.11
CA ALA A 112 -5.28 -0.27 18.86
C ALA A 112 -6.61 -0.33 18.11
N ALA A 113 -7.58 0.54 18.47
CA ALA A 113 -8.84 0.65 17.76
C ALA A 113 -8.64 1.13 16.31
N ALA A 114 -7.80 2.16 16.11
CA ALA A 114 -7.45 2.63 14.77
C ALA A 114 -6.78 1.52 13.93
N ARG A 115 -5.86 0.76 14.54
CA ARG A 115 -5.21 -0.38 13.90
C ARG A 115 -6.20 -1.46 13.48
N ALA A 116 -7.16 -1.80 14.33
CA ALA A 116 -8.17 -2.82 14.05
C ALA A 116 -9.08 -2.42 12.87
N ASP A 117 -9.52 -1.17 12.83
CA ASP A 117 -10.34 -0.65 11.72
C ASP A 117 -9.58 -0.62 10.40
N VAL A 118 -8.34 -0.11 10.41
CA VAL A 118 -7.49 -0.12 9.21
C VAL A 118 -7.24 -1.55 8.73
N PHE A 119 -6.96 -2.48 9.64
CA PHE A 119 -6.78 -3.90 9.31
C PHE A 119 -8.03 -4.47 8.63
N ARG A 120 -9.21 -4.28 9.24
CA ARG A 120 -10.49 -4.75 8.67
C ARG A 120 -10.73 -4.14 7.30
N PHE A 121 -10.56 -2.82 7.18
CA PHE A 121 -10.76 -2.12 5.91
C PHE A 121 -9.84 -2.66 4.82
N VAL A 122 -8.53 -2.77 5.09
CA VAL A 122 -7.56 -3.22 4.08
C VAL A 122 -7.75 -4.70 3.72
N GLU A 123 -7.77 -5.58 4.72
CA GLU A 123 -7.71 -7.03 4.50
C GLU A 123 -9.05 -7.65 4.11
N VAL A 124 -10.17 -7.06 4.54
CA VAL A 124 -11.50 -7.63 4.28
C VAL A 124 -12.24 -6.82 3.23
N GLU A 125 -12.37 -5.51 3.43
CA GLU A 125 -13.30 -4.70 2.62
C GLU A 125 -12.66 -4.27 1.30
N TYR A 126 -11.42 -3.78 1.34
CA TYR A 126 -10.70 -3.23 0.21
C TYR A 126 -10.12 -4.33 -0.69
N ASN A 127 -9.24 -5.20 -0.17
CA ASN A 127 -8.55 -6.17 -1.02
C ASN A 127 -9.44 -7.36 -1.43
N ARG A 128 -10.30 -7.85 -0.53
CA ARG A 128 -11.03 -9.13 -0.71
C ARG A 128 -12.48 -9.00 -1.13
N THR A 129 -13.13 -7.87 -0.89
CA THR A 129 -14.58 -7.73 -1.13
C THR A 129 -14.90 -6.70 -2.21
N ARG A 130 -14.09 -5.65 -2.34
CA ARG A 130 -14.33 -4.60 -3.33
C ARG A 130 -14.15 -5.10 -4.76
N LEU A 131 -15.24 -5.08 -5.52
CA LEU A 131 -15.22 -5.32 -6.95
C LEU A 131 -14.72 -4.08 -7.70
N ARG A 132 -13.86 -4.32 -8.69
CA ARG A 132 -13.40 -3.32 -9.65
C ARG A 132 -13.52 -3.89 -11.06
N LYS A 133 -13.88 -3.04 -12.01
CA LYS A 133 -13.86 -3.39 -13.42
C LYS A 133 -12.40 -3.46 -13.90
N HIS A 134 -11.95 -4.67 -14.22
CA HIS A 134 -10.72 -4.96 -14.94
C HIS A 134 -11.01 -5.01 -16.45
N PRO A 135 -10.12 -4.47 -17.32
CA PRO A 135 -10.33 -4.50 -18.77
C PRO A 135 -10.50 -5.92 -19.33
N GLU A 136 -9.74 -6.88 -18.79
CA GLU A 136 -9.67 -8.26 -19.31
C GLU A 136 -10.56 -9.25 -18.54
N TYR A 137 -10.74 -9.05 -17.23
CA TYR A 137 -11.37 -10.04 -16.34
C TYR A 137 -12.78 -9.64 -15.89
N GLY A 138 -13.29 -8.50 -16.35
CA GLY A 138 -14.59 -7.99 -15.92
C GLY A 138 -14.58 -7.48 -14.49
N CYS A 139 -15.68 -7.67 -13.75
CA CYS A 139 -15.80 -7.21 -12.36
C CYS A 139 -15.25 -8.25 -11.39
N VAL A 140 -14.05 -8.01 -10.89
CA VAL A 140 -13.33 -8.89 -9.96
C VAL A 140 -12.78 -8.11 -8.77
N THR A 141 -12.49 -8.79 -7.68
CA THR A 141 -11.81 -8.18 -6.53
C THR A 141 -10.34 -7.91 -6.84
N LEU A 142 -9.69 -7.07 -6.03
CA LEU A 142 -8.27 -6.75 -6.19
C LEU A 142 -7.40 -8.00 -5.96
N LEU A 143 -7.80 -8.83 -4.99
CA LEU A 143 -7.17 -10.11 -4.71
C LEU A 143 -7.32 -11.10 -5.89
N GLU A 144 -8.51 -11.21 -6.47
CA GLU A 144 -8.77 -12.06 -7.64
C GLU A 144 -7.99 -11.56 -8.86
N THR A 145 -7.94 -10.25 -9.10
CA THR A 145 -7.14 -9.63 -10.17
C THR A 145 -5.68 -10.10 -10.08
N ARG A 146 -5.09 -10.08 -8.88
CA ARG A 146 -3.72 -10.59 -8.69
C ARG A 146 -3.61 -12.07 -9.04
N ALA A 147 -4.56 -12.89 -8.59
CA ALA A 147 -4.54 -14.33 -8.84
C ALA A 147 -4.60 -14.64 -10.34
N LEU A 148 -5.45 -13.93 -11.08
CA LEU A 148 -5.59 -14.07 -12.54
C LEU A 148 -4.33 -13.62 -13.28
N LEU A 149 -3.77 -12.45 -12.94
CA LEU A 149 -2.52 -11.97 -13.55
C LEU A 149 -1.33 -12.91 -13.31
N ARG A 150 -1.29 -13.61 -12.16
CA ARG A 150 -0.26 -14.62 -11.88
C ARG A 150 -0.44 -15.89 -12.73
N GLN A 151 -1.68 -16.31 -12.94
CA GLN A 151 -1.98 -17.46 -13.82
C GLN A 151 -1.55 -17.17 -15.25
N ASP A 152 -1.89 -15.99 -15.79
CA ASP A 152 -1.55 -15.62 -17.18
C ASP A 152 -0.04 -15.44 -17.42
N ARG A 153 0.73 -15.08 -16.38
CA ARG A 153 2.20 -14.97 -16.44
C ARG A 153 2.92 -16.31 -16.32
N THR A 154 2.21 -17.38 -15.95
CA THR A 154 2.78 -18.74 -15.88
C THR A 154 2.59 -19.40 -17.25
N PRO A 155 3.66 -19.72 -18.00
CA PRO A 155 3.51 -20.41 -19.28
C PRO A 155 2.76 -21.73 -19.08
N ALA A 156 1.85 -22.07 -19.99
CA ALA A 156 1.31 -23.42 -20.05
C ALA A 156 2.49 -24.40 -20.22
N ALA A 157 2.61 -25.33 -19.27
CA ALA A 157 3.67 -26.34 -19.22
C ALA A 157 3.64 -27.29 -20.42
#